data_AF-A0AAW6BM75-F1
#
_entry.id   AF-A0AAW6BM75-F1
#
_cell.length_a   1.000
_cell.length_b   1.000
_cell.length_c   1.000
_cell.angle_alpha   90.00
_cell.angle_beta   90.00
_cell.angle_gamma   90.00
#
_symmetry.space_group_name_H-M   'P 1'
#
loop_
_entity.id
_entity.type
_entity.pdbx_description
1 polymer ?
#
loop_
_entity_poly.entity_id
_entity_poly.type
_entity_poly.pdbx_seq_one_letter_code
_entity_poly.pdbx_strand_id
1 'polypeptide(L)'
;MINKRLKSARLRANITQEKLGIAAGIDEKSARARVSQYENGTHQPTFEIMCAFSKVLNVPECYFYIVDDDFSDVVLAIHQILVDYKHSPKD
;
A
#
# COMPACT_ATOMS: atom_id res chain seq x y z
N MET A 1 -11.20 1.35 3.88
CA MET A 1 -9.96 2.06 3.49
C MET A 1 -10.31 3.27 2.63
N ILE A 2 -9.37 4.20 2.43
CA ILE A 2 -9.48 5.26 1.42
C ILE A 2 -8.90 4.74 0.10
N ASN A 3 -9.77 4.45 -0.88
CA ASN A 3 -9.41 3.76 -2.13
C ASN A 3 -8.32 4.50 -2.94
N LYS A 4 -8.32 5.85 -2.95
CA LYS A 4 -7.26 6.64 -3.60
C LYS A 4 -5.87 6.33 -3.04
N ARG A 5 -5.74 6.00 -1.74
CA ARG A 5 -4.45 5.70 -1.11
C ARG A 5 -3.83 4.43 -1.66
N LEU A 6 -4.60 3.37 -1.87
CA LEU A 6 -4.09 2.13 -2.47
C LEU A 6 -3.54 2.38 -3.88
N LYS A 7 -4.32 3.07 -4.71
CA LYS A 7 -3.92 3.40 -6.08
C LYS A 7 -2.68 4.27 -6.10
N SER A 8 -2.63 5.32 -5.28
CA SER A 8 -1.46 6.21 -5.20
C SER A 8 -0.20 5.49 -4.73
N ALA A 9 -0.29 4.64 -3.70
CA ALA A 9 0.85 3.83 -3.24
C ALA A 9 1.32 2.85 -4.31
N ARG A 10 0.41 2.17 -5.01
CA ARG A 10 0.75 1.26 -6.11
C ARG A 10 1.45 1.98 -7.25
N LEU A 11 0.96 3.15 -7.65
CA LEU A 11 1.56 3.94 -8.72
C LEU A 11 2.94 4.47 -8.33
N ARG A 12 3.15 4.91 -7.08
CA ARG A 12 4.49 5.27 -6.58
C ARG A 12 5.46 4.08 -6.58
N ALA A 13 4.98 2.89 -6.27
CA ALA A 13 5.78 1.66 -6.35
C ALA A 13 6.00 1.16 -7.79
N ASN A 14 5.39 1.79 -8.80
CA ASN A 14 5.50 1.44 -10.21
C ASN A 14 5.22 -0.05 -10.53
N ILE A 15 4.14 -0.59 -9.95
CA ILE A 15 3.69 -1.97 -10.20
C ILE A 15 2.25 -2.03 -10.71
N THR A 16 1.93 -3.09 -11.46
CA THR A 16 0.56 -3.34 -11.95
C THR A 16 -0.35 -3.79 -10.81
N GLN A 17 -1.67 -3.69 -11.02
CA GLN A 17 -2.67 -4.22 -10.08
C GLN A 17 -2.49 -5.73 -9.85
N GLU A 18 -2.21 -6.46 -10.91
CA GLU A 18 -1.90 -7.89 -10.87
C GLU A 18 -0.66 -8.19 -10.03
N LYS A 19 0.45 -7.49 -10.29
CA LYS A 19 1.70 -7.67 -9.55
C LYS A 19 1.53 -7.37 -8.06
N LEU A 20 0.76 -6.32 -7.71
CA LEU A 20 0.44 -6.03 -6.31
C LEU A 20 -0.39 -7.16 -5.67
N GLY A 21 -1.43 -7.64 -6.36
CA GLY A 21 -2.28 -8.71 -5.85
C GLY A 21 -1.50 -10.00 -5.59
N ILE A 22 -0.71 -10.45 -6.57
CA ILE A 22 0.12 -11.65 -6.46
C ILE A 22 1.13 -11.50 -5.31
N ALA A 23 1.84 -10.37 -5.24
CA ALA A 23 2.82 -10.12 -4.18
C ALA A 23 2.18 -10.07 -2.78
N ALA A 24 0.90 -9.74 -2.68
CA ALA A 24 0.12 -9.74 -1.45
C ALA A 24 -0.55 -11.10 -1.13
N GLY A 25 -0.28 -12.15 -1.92
CA GLY A 25 -0.82 -13.49 -1.70
C GLY A 25 -2.24 -13.70 -2.24
N ILE A 26 -2.73 -12.81 -3.12
CA ILE A 26 -3.98 -13.03 -3.85
C ILE A 26 -3.72 -14.00 -5.01
N ASP A 27 -4.61 -14.98 -5.18
CA ASP A 27 -4.57 -15.92 -6.31
C ASP A 27 -4.44 -15.17 -7.65
N GLU A 28 -3.48 -15.61 -8.47
CA GLU A 28 -3.07 -14.97 -9.73
C GLU A 28 -4.26 -14.71 -10.67
N LYS A 29 -5.19 -15.68 -10.78
CA LYS A 29 -6.36 -15.57 -11.67
C LYS A 29 -7.32 -14.46 -11.23
N SER A 30 -7.29 -14.09 -9.95
CA SER A 30 -8.16 -13.07 -9.35
C SER A 30 -7.44 -11.77 -8.97
N ALA A 31 -6.10 -11.74 -9.01
CA ALA A 31 -5.27 -10.68 -8.47
C ALA A 31 -5.61 -9.30 -9.05
N ARG A 32 -5.59 -9.18 -10.39
CA ARG A 32 -5.93 -7.93 -11.08
C ARG A 32 -7.33 -7.44 -10.73
N ALA A 33 -8.31 -8.35 -10.82
CA ALA A 33 -9.73 -8.01 -10.62
C ALA A 33 -9.98 -7.52 -9.18
N ARG A 34 -9.44 -8.22 -8.18
CA ARG A 34 -9.60 -7.85 -6.76
C ARG A 34 -8.94 -6.50 -6.45
N VAL A 35 -7.70 -6.28 -6.89
CA VAL A 35 -7.03 -4.98 -6.67
C VAL A 35 -7.79 -3.85 -7.37
N SER A 36 -8.30 -4.07 -8.59
CA SER A 36 -9.15 -3.08 -9.28
C SER A 36 -10.42 -2.74 -8.48
N GLN A 37 -11.07 -3.74 -7.88
CA GLN A 37 -12.27 -3.56 -7.05
C GLN A 37 -11.96 -2.81 -5.74
N TYR A 38 -10.73 -2.91 -5.23
CA TYR A 38 -10.30 -2.14 -4.06
C TYR A 38 -9.97 -0.69 -4.44
N GLU A 39 -9.25 -0.46 -5.55
CA GLU A 39 -8.90 0.88 -6.01
C GLU A 39 -10.10 1.72 -6.46
N ASN A 40 -11.15 1.08 -7.00
CA ASN A 40 -12.39 1.75 -7.38
C ASN A 40 -13.43 1.82 -6.24
N GLY A 41 -13.14 1.20 -5.08
CA GLY A 41 -14.02 1.22 -3.91
C GLY A 41 -15.25 0.30 -3.99
N THR A 42 -15.32 -0.60 -4.98
CA THR A 42 -16.43 -1.57 -5.11
C THR A 42 -16.41 -2.60 -3.98
N HIS A 43 -15.21 -3.00 -3.53
CA HIS A 43 -15.03 -3.89 -2.40
C HIS A 43 -14.03 -3.30 -1.42
N GLN A 44 -14.15 -3.69 -0.15
CA GLN A 44 -13.13 -3.38 0.85
C GLN A 44 -12.25 -4.60 1.10
N PRO A 45 -10.92 -4.45 1.08
CA PRO A 45 -10.01 -5.51 1.51
C PRO A 45 -10.11 -5.72 3.02
N THR A 46 -9.81 -6.94 3.47
CA THR A 46 -9.65 -7.22 4.90
C THR A 46 -8.39 -6.53 5.44
N PHE A 47 -8.28 -6.41 6.76
CA PHE A 47 -7.10 -5.81 7.37
C PHE A 47 -5.82 -6.62 7.08
N GLU A 48 -5.91 -7.95 7.00
CA GLU A 48 -4.78 -8.81 6.65
C GLU A 48 -4.24 -8.52 5.25
N ILE A 49 -5.14 -8.33 4.27
CA ILE A 49 -4.78 -7.92 2.91
C ILE A 49 -4.15 -6.51 2.93
N MET A 50 -4.63 -5.61 3.79
CA MET A 50 -4.03 -4.29 3.94
C MET A 50 -2.62 -4.33 4.52
N CYS A 51 -2.38 -5.17 5.51
CA CYS A 51 -1.04 -5.44 6.04
C CYS A 51 -0.12 -6.06 4.98
N ALA A 52 -0.65 -6.91 4.10
CA ALA A 52 0.12 -7.45 2.98
C ALA A 52 0.48 -6.35 1.97
N PHE A 53 -0.48 -5.50 1.57
CA PHE A 53 -0.22 -4.35 0.70
C PHE A 53 0.76 -3.34 1.31
N SER A 54 0.66 -3.05 2.61
CA SER A 54 1.61 -2.21 3.35
C SER A 54 3.06 -2.64 3.12
N LYS A 55 3.32 -3.94 3.32
CA LYS A 55 4.65 -4.55 3.12
C LYS A 55 5.13 -4.47 1.67
N VAL A 56 4.26 -4.81 0.71
CA VAL A 56 4.62 -4.81 -0.73
C VAL A 56 4.90 -3.40 -1.23
N LEU A 57 4.13 -2.40 -0.77
CA LEU A 57 4.21 -1.03 -1.24
C LEU A 57 5.18 -0.16 -0.44
N ASN A 58 5.77 -0.71 0.63
CA ASN A 58 6.62 0.00 1.57
C ASN A 58 5.98 1.32 2.08
N VAL A 59 4.75 1.22 2.59
CA VAL A 59 4.02 2.32 3.23
C VAL A 59 3.43 1.85 4.56
N PRO A 60 3.28 2.70 5.58
CA PRO A 60 2.71 2.26 6.85
C PRO A 60 1.22 1.95 6.71
N GLU A 61 0.68 0.99 7.46
CA GLU A 61 -0.73 0.55 7.34
C GLU A 61 -1.71 1.70 7.51
N CYS A 62 -1.40 2.64 8.40
CA CYS A 62 -2.24 3.81 8.67
C CYS A 62 -2.43 4.69 7.43
N TYR A 63 -1.46 4.72 6.50
CA TYR A 63 -1.53 5.49 5.26
C TYR A 63 -2.83 5.23 4.48
N PHE A 64 -3.31 3.99 4.47
CA PHE A 64 -4.51 3.59 3.74
C PHE A 64 -5.82 4.12 4.32
N TYR A 65 -5.78 4.77 5.49
CA TYR A 65 -6.94 5.27 6.21
C TYR A 65 -6.88 6.79 6.45
N ILE A 66 -5.85 7.47 5.96
CA ILE A 66 -5.72 8.93 6.08
C ILE A 66 -6.53 9.63 4.98
N VAL A 67 -7.48 10.48 5.38
CA VAL A 67 -8.33 11.26 4.47
C VAL A 67 -7.57 12.47 3.91
N ASP A 68 -6.88 13.20 4.77
CA ASP A 68 -6.14 14.41 4.46
C ASP A 68 -4.90 14.11 3.59
N ASP A 69 -4.72 14.85 2.50
CA ASP A 69 -3.63 14.58 1.56
C ASP A 69 -2.27 14.97 2.13
N ASP A 70 -2.17 16.16 2.72
CA ASP A 70 -0.93 16.70 3.30
C ASP A 70 -0.43 15.82 4.46
N PHE A 71 -1.35 15.40 5.35
CA PHE A 71 -1.01 14.50 6.45
C PHE A 71 -0.56 13.13 5.95
N SER A 72 -1.15 12.64 4.85
CA SER A 72 -0.74 11.36 4.27
C SER A 72 0.70 11.41 3.73
N ASP A 73 1.11 12.55 3.18
CA ASP A 73 2.45 12.76 2.65
C ASP A 73 3.48 12.91 3.79
N VAL A 74 3.12 13.61 4.87
CA VAL A 74 3.95 13.68 6.09
C VAL A 74 4.19 12.28 6.67
N VAL A 75 3.16 11.45 6.76
CA VAL A 75 3.28 10.07 7.28
C VAL A 75 4.19 9.22 6.40
N LEU A 76 4.13 9.36 5.07
CA LEU A 76 5.05 8.68 4.16
C LEU A 76 6.50 9.14 4.35
N ALA A 77 6.73 10.45 4.49
CA ALA A 77 8.06 11.00 4.72
C ALA A 77 8.67 10.48 6.03
N ILE A 78 7.90 10.46 7.12
CA ILE A 78 8.33 9.92 8.40
C ILE A 78 8.64 8.42 8.28
N HIS A 79 7.78 7.65 7.61
CA HIS A 79 8.02 6.22 7.38
C HIS A 79 9.35 5.98 6.67
N GLN A 80 9.64 6.75 5.61
CA GLN A 80 10.90 6.62 4.88
C GLN A 80 12.11 6.93 5.77
N ILE A 81 12.07 8.01 6.56
CA ILE A 81 13.13 8.35 7.52
C ILE A 81 13.37 7.20 8.51
N LEU A 82 12.30 6.61 9.05
CA LEU A 82 12.40 5.50 10.00
C LEU A 82 12.93 4.21 9.35
N VAL A 83 12.55 3.95 8.10
CA VAL A 83 13.08 2.83 7.32
C VAL A 83 14.58 3.04 7.11
N ASP A 84 15.00 4.21 6.62
CA ASP A 84 16.41 4.52 6.36
C ASP A 84 17.24 4.41 7.64
N TYR A 85 16.76 4.98 8.76
CA TYR A 85 17.43 4.88 10.06
C TYR A 85 17.63 3.44 10.54
N LYS A 86 16.65 2.56 10.32
CA LYS A 86 16.76 1.13 10.70
C LYS A 86 17.77 0.36 9.85
N HIS A 87 18.03 0.82 8.62
CA HIS A 87 18.96 0.17 7.69
C HIS A 87 20.32 0.88 7.59
N SER A 88 20.52 1.99 8.31
CA SER A 88 21.84 2.62 8.45
C SER A 88 22.85 1.64 9.05
N PRO A 89 24.09 1.60 8.54
CA PRO A 89 25.18 0.86 9.18
C PRO A 89 25.28 1.32 10.64
N LYS A 90 25.29 0.36 11.57
CA LYS A 90 25.68 0.66 12.95
C LYS A 90 27.20 0.66 12.98
N ASP A 91 27.79 1.80 13.29
CA ASP A 91 29.22 1.94 13.58
C ASP A 91 29.65 0.96 14.69
#